data_AF-A0A2V0NK65-F1
#
_entry.id   AF-A0A2V0NK65-F1
#
_cell.length_a   1.000
_cell.length_b   1.000
_cell.length_c   1.000
_cell.angle_alpha   90.00
_cell.angle_beta   90.00
_cell.angle_gamma   90.00
#
_symmetry.space_group_name_H-M   'P 1'
#
loop_
_entity.id
_entity.type
_entity.pdbx_description
1 polymer ?
#
loop_
_entity_poly.entity_id
_entity_poly.type
_entity_poly.pdbx_seq_one_letter_code
_entity_poly.pdbx_strand_id
1 'polypeptide(L)'
;MSESASGEAVRRRRARSSADNGSEGDRPPPAKRARVEAAAEAGEDGGSLSYTLYVRWFGPSAGQTKVTALPLRAVSGVDALPELGKELVQKAYPEPNSQPEFLASPDFFRFTPLRECLAVPGDIVRTELRLVITHGGWEYCVLKRALTPAPTRDGDMLVTAIEFEGRPEEAILGTLGFRVSLIAYPCVAVRRTFLDGVKERLLRDPASFQGIL
;
A
#
# COMPACT_ATOMS: atom_id res chain seq x y z
N MET A 1 40.56 43.05 48.71
CA MET A 1 41.44 42.31 49.64
C MET A 1 41.56 40.91 49.07
N SER A 2 42.56 40.66 48.24
CA SER A 2 43.89 40.10 48.62
C SER A 2 43.77 38.58 48.75
N GLU A 3 44.21 37.81 47.75
CA GLU A 3 45.51 37.10 47.60
C GLU A 3 45.17 35.59 47.53
N SER A 4 45.52 34.84 46.48
CA SER A 4 46.85 34.27 46.17
C SER A 4 47.37 33.43 47.36
N ALA A 5 47.87 32.19 47.25
CA ALA A 5 48.44 31.44 46.14
C ALA A 5 48.61 29.94 46.49
N SER A 6 48.89 29.17 45.43
CA SER A 6 49.86 28.04 45.29
C SER A 6 49.81 26.81 46.24
N GLY A 7 50.23 25.62 45.83
CA GLY A 7 51.06 25.29 44.68
C GLY A 7 51.21 23.80 44.32
N GLU A 8 52.07 23.64 43.32
CA GLU A 8 52.86 22.49 42.84
C GLU A 8 52.16 21.13 42.60
N ALA A 9 52.01 20.65 41.37
CA ALA A 9 53.00 20.29 40.34
C ALA A 9 53.91 19.10 40.70
N VAL A 10 53.56 17.90 40.21
CA VAL A 10 54.54 16.85 39.91
C VAL A 10 54.29 16.29 38.52
N ARG A 11 55.24 16.58 37.63
CA ARG A 11 55.43 15.98 36.31
C ARG A 11 55.88 14.51 36.47
N ARG A 12 55.25 13.59 35.74
CA ARG A 12 55.94 12.40 35.21
C ARG A 12 55.58 12.19 33.74
N ARG A 13 56.63 12.14 32.93
CA ARG A 13 56.66 11.87 31.49
C ARG A 13 56.79 10.36 31.23
N ARG A 14 56.46 9.99 29.98
CA ARG A 14 56.69 8.74 29.21
C ARG A 14 55.52 7.75 29.31
N ALA A 15 55.07 7.08 28.24
CA ALA A 15 55.61 6.86 26.91
C ALA A 15 54.49 6.68 25.86
N ARG A 16 54.89 6.76 24.59
CA ARG A 16 54.14 6.52 23.35
C ARG A 16 53.41 5.16 23.34
N SER A 17 52.22 5.12 22.74
CA SER A 17 51.86 4.06 21.79
C SER A 17 50.69 4.52 20.93
N SER A 18 50.90 4.44 19.63
CA SER A 18 49.94 4.63 18.56
C SER A 18 48.92 3.49 18.54
N ALA A 19 47.66 3.81 18.24
CA ALA A 19 46.76 2.94 17.49
C ALA A 19 45.58 3.77 16.99
N ASP A 20 45.57 3.96 15.68
CA ASP A 20 44.45 4.36 14.85
C ASP A 20 43.20 3.51 15.14
N ASN A 21 42.05 4.16 15.27
CA ASN A 21 40.84 3.69 14.59
C ASN A 21 39.80 4.83 14.57
N GLY A 22 39.67 5.43 13.38
CA GLY A 22 38.64 6.41 13.08
C GLY A 22 37.24 5.81 13.26
N SER A 23 36.41 6.51 14.02
CA SER A 23 34.98 6.28 14.10
C SER A 23 34.33 7.00 12.93
N GLU A 24 34.15 6.29 11.82
CA GLU A 24 33.29 6.70 10.71
C GLU A 24 31.83 6.38 11.01
N GLY A 25 30.96 7.33 10.69
CA GLY A 25 29.74 7.02 9.97
C GLY A 25 28.49 6.78 10.80
N ASP A 26 27.92 7.87 11.31
CA ASP A 26 26.50 7.99 11.61
C ASP A 26 25.69 7.76 10.32
N ARG A 27 25.25 6.52 10.09
CA ARG A 27 24.30 6.15 9.02
C ARG A 27 23.11 5.43 9.65
N PRO A 28 21.87 5.92 9.45
CA PRO A 28 20.69 5.22 9.93
C PRO A 28 20.52 3.89 9.19
N PRO A 29 19.98 2.84 9.85
CA PRO A 29 19.83 1.53 9.22
C PRO A 29 18.78 1.60 8.09
N PRO A 30 18.99 0.90 6.97
CA PRO A 30 18.00 0.84 5.90
C PRO A 30 16.74 0.14 6.40
N ALA A 31 15.60 0.81 6.22
CA ALA A 31 14.28 0.27 6.48
C ALA A 31 14.10 -1.06 5.72
N LYS A 32 13.83 -2.14 6.47
CA LYS A 32 13.46 -3.45 5.93
C LYS A 32 12.18 -3.28 5.10
N ARG A 33 12.31 -3.13 3.78
CA ARG A 33 11.20 -3.35 2.85
C ARG A 33 10.90 -4.85 2.89
N ALA A 34 9.75 -5.21 3.44
CA ALA A 34 9.24 -6.57 3.38
C ALA A 34 9.06 -6.94 1.91
N ARG A 35 9.90 -7.85 1.42
CA ARG A 35 9.77 -8.48 0.11
C ARG A 35 8.50 -9.33 0.17
N VAL A 36 7.42 -8.83 -0.43
CA VAL A 36 6.19 -9.60 -0.61
C VAL A 36 6.44 -10.55 -1.77
N GLU A 37 6.55 -11.84 -1.47
CA GLU A 37 6.57 -12.90 -2.49
C GLU A 37 5.20 -12.90 -3.19
N ALA A 38 5.23 -12.55 -4.47
CA ALA A 38 4.07 -12.59 -5.34
C ALA A 38 3.71 -14.06 -5.62
N ALA A 39 2.52 -14.49 -5.17
CA ALA A 39 1.91 -15.71 -5.66
C ALA A 39 1.47 -15.48 -7.11
N ALA A 40 2.27 -15.97 -8.05
CA ALA A 40 1.90 -16.13 -9.45
C ALA A 40 1.14 -17.45 -9.59
N GLU A 41 -0.16 -17.39 -9.88
CA GLU A 41 -0.85 -18.51 -10.53
C GLU A 41 -0.90 -18.24 -12.03
N ALA A 42 -0.34 -19.20 -12.77
CA ALA A 42 -0.05 -19.14 -14.17
C ALA A 42 -1.30 -19.41 -15.04
N GLY A 43 -1.56 -18.49 -15.97
CA GLY A 43 -2.11 -18.81 -17.28
C GLY A 43 -0.98 -18.64 -18.31
N GLU A 44 -0.81 -19.64 -19.17
CA GLU A 44 0.38 -19.89 -20.00
C GLU A 44 0.67 -18.83 -21.09
N ASP A 45 1.98 -18.64 -21.33
CA ASP A 45 2.68 -18.03 -22.46
C ASP A 45 2.22 -16.69 -23.06
N GLY A 46 2.91 -15.65 -22.62
CA GLY A 46 2.84 -14.28 -23.13
C GLY A 46 3.17 -13.28 -22.02
N GLY A 47 4.41 -13.29 -21.51
CA GLY A 47 4.90 -12.35 -20.48
C GLY A 47 3.87 -12.03 -19.39
N SER A 48 3.66 -12.93 -18.43
CA SER A 48 2.54 -12.84 -17.48
C SER A 48 2.48 -11.48 -16.79
N LEU A 49 1.43 -10.71 -17.11
CA LEU A 49 1.14 -9.44 -16.47
C LEU A 49 0.59 -9.70 -15.07
N SER A 50 1.21 -9.13 -14.05
CA SER A 50 0.67 -9.14 -12.68
C SER A 50 0.13 -7.77 -12.30
N TYR A 51 -0.90 -7.74 -11.46
CA TYR A 51 -1.60 -6.51 -11.09
C TYR A 51 -1.45 -6.26 -9.59
N THR A 52 -1.17 -5.03 -9.21
CA THR A 52 -1.06 -4.60 -7.81
C THR A 52 -1.80 -3.29 -7.61
N LEU A 53 -2.63 -3.23 -6.57
CA LEU A 53 -3.20 -1.98 -6.09
C LEU A 53 -2.26 -1.38 -5.04
N TYR A 54 -1.71 -0.22 -5.32
CA TYR A 54 -0.98 0.58 -4.35
C TYR A 54 -1.95 1.55 -3.66
N VAL A 55 -2.04 1.44 -2.34
CA VAL A 55 -2.83 2.33 -1.49
C VAL A 55 -1.86 3.28 -0.78
N ARG A 56 -2.02 4.58 -1.03
CA ARG A 56 -1.19 5.63 -0.42
C ARG A 56 -2.06 6.48 0.49
N TRP A 57 -1.76 6.44 1.78
CA TRP A 57 -2.38 7.29 2.78
C TRP A 57 -1.46 8.45 3.12
N PHE A 58 -1.99 9.66 3.02
CA PHE A 58 -1.30 10.88 3.40
C PHE A 58 -1.83 11.33 4.77
N GLY A 59 -0.92 11.54 5.72
CA GLY A 59 -1.20 12.12 7.02
C GLY A 59 -1.20 13.66 6.99
N PRO A 60 -1.55 14.31 8.12
CA PRO A 60 -1.67 15.77 8.20
C PRO A 60 -0.32 16.49 8.11
N SER A 61 0.78 15.83 8.48
CA SER A 61 2.12 16.42 8.43
C SER A 61 2.84 16.06 7.13
N ALA A 62 3.60 17.01 6.58
CA ALA A 62 4.43 16.79 5.39
C ALA A 62 5.39 15.61 5.63
N GLY A 63 5.40 14.65 4.69
CA GLY A 63 6.25 13.45 4.75
C GLY A 63 5.61 12.24 5.43
N GLN A 64 4.46 12.38 6.10
CA GLN A 64 3.70 11.23 6.60
C GLN A 64 2.93 10.59 5.44
N THR A 65 3.58 9.66 4.73
CA THR A 65 2.94 8.86 3.69
C THR A 65 3.17 7.39 3.96
N LYS A 66 2.09 6.64 4.17
CA LYS A 66 2.15 5.17 4.23
C LYS A 66 1.69 4.62 2.88
N VAL A 67 2.51 3.76 2.31
CA VAL A 67 2.21 3.08 1.05
C VAL A 67 2.08 1.59 1.32
N THR A 68 0.98 0.99 0.88
CA THR A 68 0.75 -0.46 0.98
C THR A 68 0.50 -1.02 -0.42
N ALA A 69 1.26 -2.03 -0.79
CA ALA A 69 1.05 -2.79 -2.01
C ALA A 69 0.12 -3.97 -1.75
N LEU A 70 -0.90 -4.10 -2.58
CA LEU A 70 -1.90 -5.18 -2.52
C LEU A 70 -1.87 -5.95 -3.84
N PRO A 71 -1.14 -7.07 -3.92
CA PRO A 71 -1.21 -7.95 -5.07
C PRO A 71 -2.65 -8.37 -5.33
N LEU A 72 -3.05 -8.35 -6.60
CA LEU A 72 -4.42 -8.58 -7.03
C LEU A 72 -4.56 -9.92 -7.74
N ARG A 73 -5.65 -10.63 -7.45
CA ARG A 73 -6.08 -11.83 -8.18
C ARG A 73 -7.38 -11.53 -8.93
N ALA A 74 -7.47 -11.97 -10.18
CA ALA A 74 -8.68 -11.84 -10.97
C ALA A 74 -9.83 -12.69 -10.38
N VAL A 75 -11.05 -12.17 -10.45
CA VAL A 75 -12.27 -12.86 -10.03
C VAL A 75 -13.36 -12.70 -11.09
N SER A 76 -14.18 -13.73 -11.27
CA SER A 76 -15.27 -13.71 -12.26
C SER A 76 -16.44 -12.81 -11.82
N GLY A 77 -16.64 -12.62 -10.52
CA GLY A 77 -17.74 -11.84 -9.95
C GLY A 77 -17.75 -11.90 -8.42
N VAL A 78 -18.83 -11.38 -7.82
CA VAL A 78 -19.00 -11.32 -6.35
C VAL A 78 -18.92 -12.70 -5.70
N ASP A 79 -19.42 -13.75 -6.36
CA ASP A 79 -19.40 -15.10 -5.81
C ASP A 79 -18.00 -15.71 -5.67
N ALA A 80 -17.02 -15.19 -6.41
CA ALA A 80 -15.62 -15.62 -6.37
C ALA A 80 -14.77 -14.75 -5.42
N LEU A 81 -15.38 -13.80 -4.71
CA LEU A 81 -14.71 -13.06 -3.65
C LEU A 81 -14.45 -13.95 -2.43
N PRO A 82 -13.44 -13.64 -1.61
CA PRO A 82 -13.28 -14.26 -0.31
C PRO A 82 -14.51 -14.07 0.58
N GLU A 83 -14.73 -14.97 1.55
CA GLU A 83 -15.96 -15.06 2.34
C GLU A 83 -16.40 -13.72 2.93
N LEU A 84 -15.51 -13.02 3.64
CA LEU A 84 -15.83 -11.73 4.24
C LEU A 84 -16.26 -10.69 3.19
N GLY A 85 -15.51 -10.59 2.09
CA GLY A 85 -15.81 -9.64 1.01
C GLY A 85 -17.14 -9.96 0.33
N LYS A 86 -17.40 -11.25 0.08
CA LYS A 86 -18.65 -11.75 -0.50
C LYS A 86 -19.85 -11.41 0.39
N GLU A 87 -19.77 -11.74 1.68
CA GLU A 87 -20.84 -11.47 2.63
C GLU A 87 -21.18 -9.98 2.72
N LEU A 88 -20.16 -9.13 2.80
CA LEU A 88 -20.36 -7.70 2.94
C LEU A 88 -20.99 -7.07 1.70
N VAL A 89 -20.57 -7.50 0.51
CA VAL A 89 -21.19 -7.04 -0.76
C VAL A 89 -22.63 -7.51 -0.85
N GLN A 90 -22.92 -8.77 -0.49
CA GLN A 90 -24.29 -9.30 -0.49
C GLN A 90 -25.19 -8.59 0.53
N LYS A 91 -24.68 -8.26 1.71
CA LYS A 91 -25.41 -7.48 2.72
C LYS A 91 -25.68 -6.04 2.26
N ALA A 92 -24.76 -5.43 1.52
CA ALA A 92 -24.93 -4.08 0.98
C ALA A 92 -25.94 -4.02 -0.17
N TYR A 93 -26.09 -5.11 -0.93
CA TYR A 93 -26.98 -5.24 -2.08
C TYR A 93 -27.85 -6.50 -1.97
N PRO A 94 -28.82 -6.54 -1.03
CA PRO A 94 -29.57 -7.74 -0.70
C PRO A 94 -30.57 -8.15 -1.80
N GLU A 95 -31.06 -7.18 -2.58
CA GLU A 95 -32.05 -7.43 -3.62
C GLU A 95 -31.41 -7.98 -4.89
N PRO A 96 -32.05 -8.96 -5.57
CA PRO A 96 -31.62 -9.41 -6.90
C PRO A 96 -31.47 -8.22 -7.86
N ASN A 97 -30.35 -8.14 -8.58
CA ASN A 97 -30.03 -7.06 -9.53
C ASN A 97 -29.85 -5.65 -8.93
N SER A 98 -29.73 -5.51 -7.60
CA SER A 98 -29.41 -4.22 -6.97
C SER A 98 -27.91 -3.87 -6.99
N GLN A 99 -27.07 -4.82 -7.41
CA GLN A 99 -25.62 -4.62 -7.48
C GLN A 99 -25.26 -3.56 -8.53
N PRO A 100 -24.32 -2.65 -8.23
CA PRO A 100 -23.78 -1.72 -9.20
C PRO A 100 -23.20 -2.42 -10.43
N GLU A 101 -23.28 -1.77 -11.59
CA GLU A 101 -22.78 -2.31 -12.87
C GLU A 101 -21.33 -2.78 -12.80
N PHE A 102 -20.45 -2.09 -12.08
CA PHE A 102 -19.04 -2.49 -11.98
C PHE A 102 -18.83 -3.84 -11.26
N LEU A 103 -19.81 -4.28 -10.45
CA LEU A 103 -19.81 -5.60 -9.79
C LEU A 103 -20.48 -6.70 -10.63
N ALA A 104 -21.41 -6.34 -11.52
CA ALA A 104 -22.24 -7.30 -12.26
C ALA A 104 -21.99 -7.34 -13.77
N SER A 105 -21.75 -6.18 -14.41
CA SER A 105 -21.56 -6.04 -15.87
C SER A 105 -20.27 -6.70 -16.38
N PRO A 106 -20.33 -7.45 -17.49
CA PRO A 106 -19.16 -7.99 -18.14
C PRO A 106 -18.21 -6.91 -18.67
N ASP A 107 -18.55 -5.62 -18.67
CA ASP A 107 -17.67 -4.53 -19.15
C ASP A 107 -16.48 -4.22 -18.24
N PHE A 108 -16.38 -4.91 -17.11
CA PHE A 108 -15.31 -4.73 -16.13
C PHE A 108 -14.50 -6.01 -15.93
N PHE A 109 -13.18 -5.85 -15.83
CA PHE A 109 -12.32 -6.80 -15.11
C PHE A 109 -12.50 -6.56 -13.63
N ARG A 110 -12.52 -7.64 -12.84
CA ARG A 110 -12.64 -7.57 -11.39
C ARG A 110 -11.47 -8.28 -10.75
N PHE A 111 -10.96 -7.65 -9.71
CA PHE A 111 -9.87 -8.18 -8.92
C PHE A 111 -10.19 -8.10 -7.45
N THR A 112 -9.64 -9.03 -6.68
CA THR A 112 -9.58 -8.97 -5.22
C THR A 112 -8.12 -8.93 -4.78
N PRO A 113 -7.76 -8.09 -3.79
CA PRO A 113 -6.48 -8.21 -3.10
C PRO A 113 -6.28 -9.60 -2.49
N LEU A 114 -5.03 -10.07 -2.46
CA LEU A 114 -4.66 -11.29 -1.73
C LEU A 114 -4.71 -11.12 -0.20
N ARG A 115 -4.67 -9.88 0.29
CA ARG A 115 -4.83 -9.53 1.70
C ARG A 115 -6.13 -8.76 1.89
N GLU A 116 -7.02 -9.30 2.72
CA GLU A 116 -8.40 -8.81 2.85
C GLU A 116 -8.50 -7.48 3.60
N CYS A 117 -7.81 -7.35 4.73
CA CYS A 117 -7.92 -6.20 5.63
C CYS A 117 -6.55 -5.54 5.87
N LEU A 118 -6.57 -4.22 5.99
CA LEU A 118 -5.41 -3.41 6.35
C LEU A 118 -5.70 -2.58 7.60
N ALA A 119 -4.71 -2.53 8.50
CA ALA A 119 -4.71 -1.53 9.56
C ALA A 119 -4.48 -0.14 8.95
N VAL A 120 -5.50 0.69 9.10
CA VAL A 120 -5.53 2.08 8.66
C VAL A 120 -4.56 2.85 9.55
N PRO A 121 -3.57 3.57 9.00
CA PRO A 121 -2.80 4.51 9.82
C PRO A 121 -3.76 5.56 10.41
N GLY A 122 -3.48 6.06 11.62
CA GLY A 122 -4.27 7.17 12.18
C GLY A 122 -4.28 8.41 11.27
N ASP A 123 -5.08 9.42 11.61
CA ASP A 123 -5.22 10.72 10.93
C ASP A 123 -4.85 10.72 9.43
N ILE A 124 -5.78 10.28 8.58
CA ILE A 124 -5.62 10.31 7.13
C ILE A 124 -6.33 11.52 6.56
N VAL A 125 -5.60 12.38 5.85
CA VAL A 125 -6.18 13.55 5.16
C VAL A 125 -6.51 13.24 3.70
N ARG A 126 -5.84 12.25 3.11
CA ARG A 126 -6.05 11.85 1.71
C ARG A 126 -5.65 10.40 1.48
N THR A 127 -6.43 9.72 0.67
CA THR A 127 -6.10 8.38 0.14
C THR A 127 -5.95 8.47 -1.38
N GLU A 128 -4.88 7.89 -1.92
CA GLU A 128 -4.66 7.73 -3.35
C GLU A 128 -4.49 6.25 -3.67
N LEU A 129 -5.23 5.80 -4.68
CA LEU A 129 -5.18 4.45 -5.22
C LEU A 129 -4.43 4.47 -6.56
N ARG A 130 -3.51 3.54 -6.75
CA ARG A 130 -2.80 3.37 -8.01
C ARG A 130 -2.88 1.93 -8.48
N LEU A 131 -3.31 1.73 -9.72
CA LEU A 131 -3.19 0.44 -10.38
C LEU A 131 -1.82 0.35 -11.04
N VAL A 132 -1.08 -0.69 -10.66
CA VAL A 132 0.27 -0.98 -11.16
C VAL A 132 0.24 -2.32 -11.86
N ILE A 133 0.82 -2.37 -13.06
CA ILE A 133 1.05 -3.61 -13.80
C ILE A 133 2.54 -3.93 -13.76
N THR A 134 2.89 -5.16 -13.44
CA THR A 134 4.26 -5.64 -13.54
C THR A 134 4.45 -6.42 -14.83
N HIS A 135 5.48 -6.07 -15.60
CA HIS A 135 5.85 -6.76 -16.84
C HIS A 135 7.37 -6.73 -17.03
N GLY A 136 7.98 -7.90 -17.27
CA GLY A 136 9.43 -7.98 -17.50
C GLY A 136 10.29 -7.48 -16.32
N GLY A 137 9.79 -7.63 -15.08
CA GLY A 137 10.47 -7.16 -13.87
C GLY A 137 10.30 -5.67 -13.55
N TRP A 138 9.55 -4.93 -14.37
CA TRP A 138 9.27 -3.50 -14.19
C TRP A 138 7.83 -3.25 -13.72
N GLU A 139 7.65 -2.24 -12.88
CA GLU A 139 6.35 -1.76 -12.41
C GLU A 139 5.91 -0.50 -13.17
N TYR A 140 4.70 -0.52 -13.73
CA TYR A 140 4.15 0.57 -14.52
C TYR A 140 2.88 1.12 -13.87
N CYS A 141 2.84 2.42 -13.55
CA CYS A 141 1.61 3.06 -13.09
C CYS A 141 0.69 3.27 -14.28
N VAL A 142 -0.38 2.49 -14.37
CA VAL A 142 -1.31 2.62 -15.50
C VAL A 142 -2.49 3.50 -15.15
N LEU A 143 -2.85 3.60 -13.87
CA LEU A 143 -3.94 4.44 -13.42
C LEU A 143 -3.68 4.99 -12.01
N LYS A 144 -4.07 6.25 -11.79
CA LYS A 144 -4.01 6.93 -10.49
C LYS A 144 -5.38 7.54 -10.20
N ARG A 145 -5.88 7.37 -8.99
CA ARG A 145 -7.16 7.91 -8.55
C ARG A 145 -7.05 8.38 -7.11
N ALA A 146 -7.42 9.62 -6.83
CA ALA A 146 -7.69 10.05 -5.46
C ALA A 146 -9.02 9.44 -5.00
N LEU A 147 -9.05 8.89 -3.79
CA LEU A 147 -10.30 8.43 -3.18
C LEU A 147 -11.04 9.69 -2.68
N THR A 148 -12.12 10.04 -3.36
CA THR A 148 -12.99 11.15 -3.00
C THR A 148 -14.25 10.62 -2.32
N PRO A 149 -14.84 11.33 -1.35
CA PRO A 149 -16.08 10.93 -0.70
C PRO A 149 -17.25 10.81 -1.69
N ALA A 150 -17.24 11.62 -2.75
CA ALA A 150 -18.22 11.53 -3.82
C ALA A 150 -17.80 10.46 -4.84
N PRO A 151 -18.70 9.52 -5.20
CA PRO A 151 -18.44 8.56 -6.26
C PRO A 151 -18.38 9.28 -7.61
N THR A 152 -17.18 9.34 -8.20
CA THR A 152 -17.05 9.70 -9.62
C THR A 152 -17.48 8.51 -10.47
N ARG A 153 -18.60 8.68 -11.20
CA ARG A 153 -19.19 7.63 -12.06
C ARG A 153 -18.31 7.30 -13.27
N ASP A 154 -17.50 8.26 -13.73
CA ASP A 154 -16.78 8.16 -15.01
C ASP A 154 -15.32 7.71 -14.89
N GLY A 155 -14.98 6.93 -13.86
CA GLY A 155 -13.62 6.42 -13.67
C GLY A 155 -13.36 5.08 -14.37
N ASP A 156 -12.16 4.91 -14.94
CA ASP A 156 -11.72 3.61 -15.49
C ASP A 156 -11.43 2.54 -14.41
N MET A 157 -11.34 2.95 -13.14
CA MET A 157 -11.22 2.06 -11.99
C MET A 157 -12.16 2.48 -10.88
N LEU A 158 -12.93 1.52 -10.39
CA LEU A 158 -13.85 1.62 -9.27
C LEU A 158 -13.39 0.65 -8.20
N VAL A 159 -13.37 1.11 -6.94
CA VAL A 159 -12.90 0.29 -5.82
C VAL A 159 -13.97 0.31 -4.75
N THR A 160 -14.45 -0.88 -4.39
CA THR A 160 -15.29 -1.05 -3.20
C THR A 160 -14.37 -0.97 -2.00
N ALA A 161 -14.65 -0.06 -1.07
CA ALA A 161 -13.95 0.08 0.19
C ALA A 161 -14.93 -0.16 1.34
N ILE A 162 -14.48 -0.88 2.36
CA ILE A 162 -15.25 -1.16 3.58
C ILE A 162 -14.39 -0.78 4.77
N GLU A 163 -14.89 0.12 5.59
CA GLU A 163 -14.21 0.61 6.79
C GLU A 163 -14.84 -0.04 8.02
N PHE A 164 -13.98 -0.55 8.90
CA PHE A 164 -14.36 -1.12 10.18
C PHE A 164 -13.75 -0.25 11.28
N GLU A 165 -14.58 0.25 12.18
CA GLU A 165 -14.13 0.92 13.40
C GLU A 165 -14.42 -0.01 14.58
N GLY A 166 -13.35 -0.47 15.24
CA GLY A 166 -13.47 -1.23 16.47
C GLY A 166 -13.96 -0.31 17.60
N ARG A 167 -14.96 -0.77 18.35
CA ARG A 167 -15.39 -0.08 19.56
C ARG A 167 -14.31 -0.23 20.64
N PRO A 168 -13.96 0.85 21.37
CA PRO A 168 -12.99 0.77 22.47
C PRO A 168 -13.35 -0.26 23.55
N GLU A 169 -14.61 -0.66 23.66
CA GLU A 169 -15.10 -1.59 24.68
C GLU A 169 -14.95 -3.07 24.29
N GLU A 170 -14.74 -3.37 23.01
CA GLU A 170 -14.85 -4.74 22.45
C GLU A 170 -13.49 -5.37 22.06
N ALA A 171 -12.39 -4.61 22.14
CA ALA A 171 -11.04 -5.12 21.87
C ALA A 171 -10.25 -5.32 23.18
N ILE A 172 -9.39 -6.34 23.26
CA ILE A 172 -8.44 -6.55 24.37
C ILE A 172 -7.48 -5.34 24.51
N LEU A 173 -7.30 -4.56 23.44
CA LEU A 173 -6.58 -3.27 23.40
C LEU A 173 -7.41 -2.07 23.89
N GLY A 174 -8.70 -2.28 24.11
CA GLY A 174 -9.68 -1.30 24.57
C GLY A 174 -9.51 -0.87 26.02
N THR A 175 -9.04 -1.77 26.88
CA THR A 175 -8.57 -1.46 28.24
C THR A 175 -7.36 -0.52 28.27
N LEU A 176 -6.65 -0.38 27.14
CA LEU A 176 -5.59 0.60 26.93
C LEU A 176 -6.06 1.86 26.16
N GLY A 177 -7.34 1.94 25.80
CA GLY A 177 -7.93 3.08 25.10
C GLY A 177 -7.63 3.18 23.60
N PHE A 178 -7.08 2.13 22.98
CA PHE A 178 -6.75 2.17 21.55
C PHE A 178 -7.98 1.88 20.67
N ARG A 179 -8.24 2.78 19.71
CA ARG A 179 -9.16 2.52 18.60
C ARG A 179 -8.41 1.84 17.46
N VAL A 180 -8.97 0.74 16.96
CA VAL A 180 -8.43 0.05 15.79
C VAL A 180 -9.36 0.32 14.61
N SER A 181 -8.84 0.96 13.57
CA SER A 181 -9.52 1.16 12.30
C SER A 181 -8.93 0.21 11.26
N LEU A 182 -9.79 -0.59 10.64
CA LEU A 182 -9.43 -1.48 9.53
C LEU A 182 -10.13 -1.03 8.26
N ILE A 183 -9.51 -1.30 7.12
CA ILE A 183 -10.14 -1.10 5.81
C ILE A 183 -9.91 -2.32 4.94
N ALA A 184 -10.94 -2.71 4.20
CA ALA A 184 -10.89 -3.76 3.19
C ALA A 184 -11.22 -3.19 1.81
N TYR A 185 -10.60 -3.77 0.78
CA TYR A 185 -10.87 -3.42 -0.63
C TYR A 185 -11.34 -4.66 -1.40
N PRO A 186 -12.52 -5.22 -1.06
CA PRO A 186 -12.91 -6.55 -1.54
C PRO A 186 -13.01 -6.65 -3.07
N CYS A 187 -13.29 -5.55 -3.77
CA CYS A 187 -13.36 -5.57 -5.22
C CYS A 187 -12.73 -4.32 -5.82
N VAL A 188 -11.83 -4.53 -6.78
CA VAL A 188 -11.24 -3.53 -7.67
C VAL A 188 -11.75 -3.84 -9.08
N ALA A 189 -12.69 -3.03 -9.56
CA ALA A 189 -13.24 -3.16 -10.90
C ALA A 189 -12.54 -2.17 -11.84
N VAL A 190 -12.08 -2.65 -13.00
CA VAL A 190 -11.39 -1.84 -14.02
C VAL A 190 -12.11 -2.03 -15.36
N ARG A 191 -12.43 -0.95 -16.05
CA ARG A 191 -13.10 -1.00 -17.35
C ARG A 191 -12.27 -1.83 -18.34
N ARG A 192 -12.91 -2.77 -19.04
CA ARG A 192 -12.21 -3.67 -19.98
C ARG A 192 -11.53 -2.93 -21.11
N THR A 193 -12.26 -2.01 -21.76
CA THR A 193 -11.73 -1.22 -22.88
C THR A 193 -10.45 -0.47 -22.51
N PHE A 194 -10.39 0.09 -21.31
CA PHE A 194 -9.19 0.73 -20.78
C PHE A 194 -8.07 -0.28 -20.55
N LEU A 195 -8.33 -1.33 -19.78
CA LEU A 195 -7.27 -2.25 -19.35
C LEU A 195 -6.70 -3.04 -20.53
N ASP A 196 -7.54 -3.49 -21.46
CA ASP A 196 -7.08 -4.21 -22.65
C ASP A 196 -6.23 -3.31 -23.56
N GLY A 197 -6.63 -2.04 -23.74
CA GLY A 197 -5.80 -1.06 -24.45
C GLY A 197 -4.45 -0.79 -23.77
N VAL A 198 -4.42 -0.78 -22.43
CA VAL A 198 -3.16 -0.69 -21.66
C VAL A 198 -2.31 -1.93 -21.85
N LYS A 199 -2.88 -3.15 -21.77
CA LYS A 199 -2.13 -4.41 -21.98
C LYS A 199 -1.53 -4.47 -23.37
N GLU A 200 -2.31 -4.17 -24.42
CA GLU A 200 -1.85 -4.18 -25.80
C GLU A 200 -0.67 -3.22 -25.99
N ARG A 201 -0.79 -1.99 -25.48
CA ARG A 201 0.28 -1.00 -25.53
C ARG A 201 1.52 -1.42 -24.74
N LEU A 202 1.35 -1.96 -23.53
CA LEU A 202 2.46 -2.36 -22.66
C LEU A 202 3.24 -3.53 -23.25
N LEU A 203 2.56 -4.48 -23.90
CA LEU A 203 3.19 -5.60 -24.58
C LEU A 203 3.89 -5.18 -25.88
N ARG A 204 3.35 -4.17 -26.59
CA ARG A 204 3.93 -3.65 -27.84
C ARG A 204 5.13 -2.72 -27.61
N ASP A 205 5.00 -1.79 -26.68
CA ASP A 205 6.02 -0.76 -26.41
C ASP A 205 6.04 -0.39 -24.91
N PRO A 206 6.76 -1.17 -24.07
CA PRO A 206 6.88 -0.90 -22.65
C PRO A 206 7.53 0.45 -22.33
N ALA A 207 8.42 0.95 -23.20
CA ALA A 207 9.16 2.19 -22.98
C ALA A 207 8.25 3.43 -23.03
N SER A 208 7.06 3.31 -23.64
CA SER A 208 6.05 4.37 -23.66
C SER A 208 5.38 4.65 -22.31
N PHE A 209 5.58 3.79 -21.30
CA PHE A 209 4.97 3.95 -19.99
C PHE A 209 5.95 4.58 -18.98
N GLN A 210 5.43 5.50 -18.16
CA GLN A 210 6.19 6.01 -17.02
C GLN A 210 6.27 4.93 -15.94
N GLY A 211 7.44 4.32 -15.78
CA GLY A 211 7.72 3.40 -14.67
C GLY A 211 7.54 4.07 -13.32
N ILE A 212 7.11 3.31 -12.32
CA ILE A 212 7.22 3.70 -10.92
C ILE A 212 8.49 3.06 -10.40
N LEU A 213 9.56 3.84 -10.29
CA LEU A 213 10.71 3.48 -9.46
C LEU A 213 10.47 3.96 -8.02
#